data_AF-A0A6V8P412-F1
#
_entry.id   AF-A0A6V8P412-F1
#
_cell.length_a   1.000
_cell.length_b   1.000
_cell.length_c   1.000
_cell.angle_alpha   90.00
_cell.angle_beta   90.00
_cell.angle_gamma   90.00
#
_symmetry.space_group_name_H-M   'P 1'
#
loop_
_entity.id
_entity.type
_entity.pdbx_description
1 polymer ?
#
loop_
_entity_poly.entity_id
_entity_poly.type
_entity_poly.pdbx_seq_one_letter_code
_entity_poly.pdbx_strand_id
1 'polypeptide(L)'
;MLKTKELVRTNVMLDRELLKSIDEFAKDMAEDRSTAIRQLLKKAISEEKVALAVKKFQEGLSFRKAAEMAGLDYWDFQFEL
;
A
#
# COMPACT_ATOMS: atom_id res chain seq x y z
N MET A 1 22.66 0.16 -11.53
CA MET A 1 21.66 0.61 -12.51
C MET A 1 20.27 0.47 -11.88
N LEU A 2 19.61 1.57 -11.54
CA LEU A 2 18.19 1.53 -11.16
C LEU A 2 17.43 1.04 -12.39
N LYS A 3 16.89 -0.19 -12.35
CA LYS A 3 15.95 -0.65 -13.38
C LYS A 3 14.80 0.34 -13.38
N THR A 4 14.65 1.10 -14.44
CA THR A 4 13.46 1.93 -14.68
C THR A 4 12.26 1.01 -14.51
N LYS A 5 11.46 1.22 -13.45
CA LYS A 5 10.27 0.42 -13.22
C LYS A 5 9.38 0.55 -14.45
N GLU A 6 8.97 -0.59 -15.00
CA GLU A 6 8.01 -0.62 -16.10
C GLU A 6 6.69 -0.04 -15.61
N LEU A 7 6.31 1.12 -16.14
CA LEU A 7 5.06 1.78 -15.78
C LEU A 7 3.97 1.34 -16.74
N VAL A 8 2.94 0.71 -16.19
CA VAL A 8 1.75 0.30 -16.94
C VAL A 8 0.64 1.33 -16.74
N ARG A 9 0.00 1.77 -17.83
CA ARG A 9 -1.19 2.63 -17.75
C ARG A 9 -2.39 1.80 -17.34
N THR A 10 -3.03 2.18 -16.25
CA THR A 10 -4.26 1.55 -15.76
C THR A 10 -5.36 2.61 -15.68
N ASN A 11 -6.54 2.31 -16.22
CA ASN A 11 -7.72 3.17 -16.11
C ASN A 11 -8.71 2.54 -15.14
N VAL A 12 -9.30 3.35 -14.28
CA VAL A 12 -10.31 2.91 -13.30
C VAL A 12 -11.47 3.91 -13.29
N MET A 13 -12.68 3.42 -13.08
CA MET A 13 -13.86 4.26 -12.86
C MET A 13 -13.99 4.48 -11.36
N LEU A 14 -14.02 5.74 -10.94
CA LEU A 14 -14.18 6.14 -9.55
C LEU A 14 -15.46 6.98 -9.45
N ASP A 15 -16.17 6.86 -8.34
CA ASP A 15 -17.26 7.78 -8.05
C ASP A 15 -16.73 9.20 -7.83
N ARG A 16 -17.64 10.18 -7.94
CA ARG A 16 -17.28 11.60 -7.89
C ARG A 16 -16.75 12.02 -6.52
N GLU A 17 -17.24 11.43 -5.44
CA GLU A 17 -16.88 11.81 -4.08
C GLU A 17 -15.47 11.33 -3.74
N LEU A 18 -15.13 10.10 -4.14
CA LEU A 18 -13.79 9.57 -4.02
C LEU A 18 -12.78 10.36 -4.85
N LEU A 19 -13.11 10.67 -6.11
CA LEU A 19 -12.22 11.49 -6.94
C LEU A 19 -11.98 12.88 -6.34
N LYS A 20 -13.03 13.50 -5.77
CA LYS A 20 -12.93 14.79 -5.09
C LYS A 20 -12.02 14.71 -3.86
N SER A 21 -12.16 13.66 -3.06
CA SER A 21 -11.31 13.43 -1.88
C SER A 21 -9.84 13.25 -2.25
N ILE A 22 -9.57 12.53 -3.35
CA ILE A 22 -8.22 12.38 -3.91
C ILE A 22 -7.65 13.72 -4.37
N ASP A 23 -8.46 14.56 -5.01
CA ASP A 23 -8.05 15.89 -5.47
C ASP A 23 -7.75 16.84 -4.33
N GLU A 24 -8.52 16.79 -3.24
CA GLU A 24 -8.25 17.54 -2.02
C GLU A 24 -6.93 17.09 -1.38
N PHE A 25 -6.73 15.79 -1.22
CA PHE A 25 -5.45 15.24 -0.74
C PHE A 25 -4.26 15.65 -1.62
N ALA A 26 -4.40 15.61 -2.94
CA ALA A 26 -3.35 16.03 -3.86
C ALA A 26 -3.00 17.52 -3.70
N LYS A 27 -3.99 18.38 -3.46
CA LYS A 27 -3.78 19.81 -3.19
C LYS A 27 -3.03 20.05 -1.89
N ASP A 28 -3.44 19.37 -0.82
CA ASP A 28 -2.81 19.50 0.50
C ASP A 28 -1.33 19.09 0.47
N MET A 29 -1.01 18.10 -0.37
CA MET A 29 0.36 17.63 -0.57
C MET A 29 1.16 18.42 -1.62
N ALA A 30 0.55 19.38 -2.34
CA ALA A 30 1.11 20.07 -3.49
C ALA A 30 1.64 19.11 -4.59
N GLU A 31 0.91 18.02 -4.84
CA GLU A 31 1.26 16.97 -5.80
C GLU A 31 0.24 16.88 -6.96
N ASP A 32 0.65 16.25 -8.07
CA ASP A 32 -0.29 15.90 -9.12
C ASP A 32 -1.19 14.73 -8.67
N ARG A 33 -2.44 14.73 -9.16
CA ARG A 33 -3.43 13.68 -8.88
C ARG A 33 -2.87 12.27 -9.10
N SER A 34 -2.06 12.06 -10.14
CA SER A 34 -1.56 10.71 -10.44
C SER A 34 -0.51 10.27 -9.42
N THR A 35 0.31 11.19 -8.92
CA THR A 35 1.24 10.93 -7.81
C THR A 35 0.49 10.63 -6.53
N ALA A 36 -0.50 11.45 -6.16
CA ALA A 36 -1.37 11.22 -5.01
C ALA A 36 -2.03 9.83 -5.07
N ILE A 37 -2.66 9.48 -6.19
CA ILE A 37 -3.27 8.15 -6.40
C ILE A 37 -2.25 7.03 -6.19
N ARG A 38 -1.05 7.16 -6.78
CA ARG A 38 0.00 6.13 -6.62
C ARG A 38 0.46 5.99 -5.17
N GLN A 39 0.58 7.09 -4.43
CA GLN A 39 0.99 7.06 -3.02
C GLN A 39 -0.09 6.42 -2.15
N LEU A 40 -1.34 6.84 -2.32
CA LEU A 40 -2.49 6.29 -1.60
C LEU A 40 -2.64 4.79 -1.85
N LEU A 41 -2.55 4.35 -3.12
CA LEU A 41 -2.62 2.93 -3.47
C LEU A 41 -1.46 2.13 -2.87
N LYS A 42 -0.22 2.66 -2.89
CA LYS A 42 0.92 1.98 -2.28
C LYS A 42 0.73 1.81 -0.78
N LYS A 43 0.26 2.86 -0.11
CA LYS A 43 -0.01 2.85 1.33
C LYS A 43 -1.08 1.80 1.66
N ALA A 44 -2.23 1.87 1.00
CA ALA A 44 -3.33 0.93 1.22
C ALA A 44 -2.92 -0.53 0.96
N ILE A 45 -2.19 -0.81 -0.13
CA ILE A 45 -1.70 -2.17 -0.41
C ILE A 45 -0.71 -2.64 0.66
N SER A 46 0.13 -1.76 1.18
CA SER A 46 1.07 -2.10 2.24
C SER A 46 0.34 -2.47 3.52
N GLU A 47 -0.63 -1.66 3.93
CA GLU A 47 -1.45 -1.88 5.12
C GLU A 47 -2.25 -3.19 5.02
N GLU A 48 -2.88 -3.46 3.87
CA GLU A 48 -3.61 -4.70 3.63
C GLU A 48 -2.70 -5.95 3.67
N LYS A 49 -1.46 -5.84 3.19
CA LYS A 49 -0.49 -6.94 3.28
C LYS A 49 -0.10 -7.25 4.71
N VAL A 50 0.12 -6.22 5.53
CA VAL A 50 0.42 -6.38 6.96
C VAL A 50 -0.77 -7.05 7.65
N ALA A 51 -1.98 -6.53 7.47
CA ALA A 51 -3.20 -7.10 8.07
C ALA A 51 -3.40 -8.58 7.68
N LEU A 52 -3.21 -8.91 6.40
CA LEU A 52 -3.29 -10.30 5.92
C LEU A 52 -2.20 -11.18 6.52
N ALA A 53 -0.97 -10.68 6.64
CA ALA A 53 0.15 -11.39 7.22
C ALA A 53 -0.07 -11.71 8.70
N VAL A 54 -0.55 -10.74 9.49
CA VAL A 54 -0.91 -10.92 10.91
C VAL A 54 -1.99 -11.98 11.05
N LYS A 55 -3.06 -11.90 10.25
CA LYS A 55 -4.12 -12.91 10.25
C LYS A 55 -3.57 -14.30 9.92
N LYS A 56 -2.72 -14.42 8.90
CA LYS A 56 -2.12 -15.70 8.51
C LYS A 56 -1.18 -16.25 9.58
N PHE A 57 -0.45 -15.38 10.28
CA PHE A 57 0.37 -15.77 11.41
C PHE A 57 -0.48 -16.38 12.53
N GLN A 58 -1.60 -15.74 12.88
CA GLN A 58 -2.56 -16.27 13.86
C GLN A 58 -3.18 -17.61 13.42
N GLU A 59 -3.35 -17.83 12.12
CA GLU A 59 -3.80 -19.11 11.54
C GLU A 59 -2.69 -20.20 11.49
N GLY A 60 -1.49 -19.91 12.00
CA GLY A 60 -0.37 -20.86 12.11
C GLY A 60 0.72 -20.73 11.02
N LEU A 61 0.69 -19.68 10.20
CA LEU A 61 1.81 -19.36 9.32
C LEU A 61 3.05 -19.02 10.16
N SER A 62 4.24 -19.44 9.72
CA SER A 62 5.46 -19.12 10.46
C SER A 62 5.73 -17.61 10.46
N PHE A 63 6.26 -17.09 11.59
CA PHE A 63 6.59 -15.67 11.77
C PHE A 63 7.40 -15.11 10.60
N ARG A 64 8.41 -15.86 10.14
CA ARG A 64 9.22 -15.47 8.99
C ARG A 64 8.41 -15.27 7.71
N LYS A 65 7.52 -16.21 7.39
CA LYS A 65 6.69 -16.13 6.17
C LYS A 65 5.66 -15.01 6.28
N ALA A 66 5.18 -14.72 7.49
CA ALA A 66 4.27 -13.60 7.73
C ALA A 66 4.99 -12.25 7.55
N ALA A 67 6.18 -12.06 8.14
CA ALA A 67 6.99 -10.86 7.95
C ALA A 67 7.36 -10.64 6.46
N GLU A 68 7.77 -11.70 5.75
CA GLU A 68 8.03 -11.65 4.30
C GLU A 68 6.77 -11.24 3.50
N MET A 69 5.58 -11.70 3.90
CA MET A 69 4.30 -11.35 3.26
C MET A 69 3.91 -9.89 3.49
N ALA A 70 4.13 -9.39 4.71
CA ALA A 70 3.92 -7.99 5.09
C ALA A 70 4.89 -7.05 4.35
N GLY A 71 6.03 -7.57 3.88
CA GLY A 71 7.11 -6.75 3.32
C GLY A 71 7.83 -5.92 4.38
N LEU A 72 7.75 -6.36 5.64
CA LEU A 72 8.38 -5.76 6.81
C LEU A 72 9.58 -6.61 7.24
N ASP A 73 10.53 -6.00 7.95
CA ASP A 73 11.52 -6.78 8.68
C ASP A 73 10.91 -7.41 9.95
N TYR A 74 11.71 -8.22 10.66
CA TYR A 74 11.22 -8.92 11.85
C TYR A 74 10.86 -8.00 13.01
N TRP A 75 11.56 -6.88 13.18
CA TRP A 75 11.31 -5.95 14.27
C TRP A 75 10.05 -5.14 14.00
N ASP A 76 9.92 -4.63 12.78
CA ASP A 76 8.73 -3.90 12.33
C ASP A 76 7.50 -4.80 12.40
N PHE A 77 7.60 -6.05 11.92
CA PHE A 77 6.48 -6.98 11.99
C PHE A 77 6.08 -7.36 13.42
N GLN A 78 7.01 -7.35 14.38
CA GLN A 78 6.70 -7.63 15.77
C GLN A 78 5.79 -6.55 16.40
N PHE A 79 5.87 -5.30 15.95
CA PHE A 79 5.00 -4.21 16.44
C PHE A 79 3.56 -4.32 15.92
N GLU A 80 3.32 -5.12 14.88
CA GLU A 80 2.02 -5.28 14.22
C GLU A 80 1.20 -6.47 14.76
N LEU A 81 1.74 -7.26 15.70
CA LEU A 81 1.09 -8.40 16.34
C LEU A 81 0.32 -8.02 17.61
#